data_AF-A0A137NPV0-F1
#
_entry.id   AF-A0A137NPV0-F1
#
_cell.length_a   1.000
_cell.length_b   1.000
_cell.length_c   1.000
_cell.angle_alpha   90.00
_cell.angle_beta   90.00
_cell.angle_gamma   90.00
#
_symmetry.space_group_name_H-M   'P 1'
#
loop_
_entity.id
_entity.type
_entity.pdbx_description
1 polymer ?
#
loop_
_entity_poly.entity_id
_entity_poly.type
_entity_poly.pdbx_seq_one_letter_code
_entity_poly.pdbx_strand_id
1 'polypeptide(L)' 'SVNLFSCNHCSTTFSRKNSLLRHMRIHTGYKPYACKACNKTFSRKDILDKH' A
#
# COMPACT_ATOMS: atom_id res chain seq x y z
N SER A 1 -24.88 -8.27 -4.58
CA SER A 1 -23.99 -8.04 -3.43
C SER A 1 -22.61 -7.65 -3.92
N VAL A 2 -22.08 -6.50 -3.51
CA VAL A 2 -20.70 -6.11 -3.85
C VAL A 2 -19.76 -7.06 -3.12
N ASN A 3 -18.96 -7.83 -3.85
CA ASN A 3 -17.91 -8.63 -3.23
C ASN A 3 -16.74 -7.69 -2.89
N LEU A 4 -16.45 -7.54 -1.59
CA LEU A 4 -15.38 -6.69 -1.08
C LEU A 4 -14.21 -7.55 -0.60
N PHE A 5 -13.01 -7.01 -0.72
CA PHE A 5 -11.79 -7.60 -0.20
C PHE A 5 -11.48 -6.99 1.17
N SER A 6 -11.56 -7.79 2.23
CA SER A 6 -11.34 -7.36 3.60
C SER A 6 -9.87 -7.52 4.02
N CYS A 7 -9.38 -6.57 4.81
CA CYS A 7 -8.12 -6.73 5.54
C CYS A 7 -8.30 -7.68 6.73
N ASN A 8 -7.29 -8.50 7.01
CA ASN A 8 -7.26 -9.42 8.14
C ASN A 8 -6.60 -8.83 9.41
N HIS A 9 -5.97 -7.65 9.30
CA HIS A 9 -5.34 -6.95 10.43
C HIS A 9 -6.16 -5.74 10.92
N CYS A 10 -7.18 -5.32 10.16
CA CYS A 10 -8.06 -4.22 10.54
C CYS A 10 -9.41 -4.32 9.80
N SER A 11 -10.40 -3.51 10.21
CA SER A 11 -11.76 -3.55 9.65
C SER A 11 -11.92 -2.88 8.27
N THR A 12 -10.82 -2.58 7.56
CA THR A 12 -10.88 -1.89 6.27
C THR A 12 -11.24 -2.87 5.15
N THR A 13 -12.16 -2.45 4.27
CA THR A 13 -12.57 -3.22 3.09
C THR A 13 -12.29 -2.44 1.81
N PHE A 14 -12.08 -3.17 0.71
CA PHE A 14 -11.72 -2.59 -0.58
C PHE A 14 -12.55 -3.21 -1.70
N SER A 15 -12.96 -2.38 -2.66
CA SER A 15 -13.68 -2.84 -3.86
C SER A 15 -12.79 -3.57 -4.88
N ARG A 16 -11.46 -3.50 -4.71
CA ARG A 16 -10.49 -4.13 -5.62
C ARG A 16 -9.39 -4.84 -4.84
N LYS A 17 -9.00 -6.04 -5.29
CA LYS A 17 -7.93 -6.84 -4.69
C LYS A 17 -6.58 -6.10 -4.65
N ASN A 18 -6.24 -5.36 -5.70
CA ASN A 18 -4.99 -4.59 -5.77
C ASN A 18 -4.93 -3.48 -4.70
N SER A 19 -6.07 -2.87 -4.34
CA SER A 19 -6.16 -1.90 -3.26
C SER A 19 -5.89 -2.55 -1.91
N LEU A 20 -6.44 -3.74 -1.65
CA LEU A 20 -6.13 -4.52 -0.45
C LEU A 20 -4.64 -4.88 -0.40
N LEU A 21 -4.07 -5.43 -1.47
CA LEU A 21 -2.64 -5.80 -1.52
C LEU A 21 -1.72 -4.59 -1.27
N ARG A 22 -2.07 -3.42 -1.79
CA ARG A 22 -1.35 -2.18 -1.50
C ARG A 22 -1.51 -1.75 -0.04
N HIS A 23 -2.72 -1.88 0.52
CA HIS A 23 -2.98 -1.56 1.92
C HIS A 23 -2.17 -2.44 2.88
N MET A 24 -1.98 -3.73 2.57
CA MET A 24 -1.17 -4.66 3.38
C MET A 24 0.29 -4.21 3.57
N ARG A 25 0.79 -3.32 2.72
CA ARG A 25 2.13 -2.71 2.87
C ARG A 25 2.26 -1.88 4.14
N ILE A 26 1.15 -1.37 4.68
CA ILE A 26 1.12 -0.61 5.94
C ILE A 26 1.38 -1.54 7.12
N HIS A 27 0.79 -2.74 7.12
CA HIS A 27 0.97 -3.73 8.19
C HIS A 27 2.34 -4.41 8.15
N THR A 28 2.85 -4.68 6.96
CA THR A 28 4.16 -5.33 6.76
C THR A 28 5.34 -4.36 6.84
N GLY A 29 5.09 -3.05 6.79
CA GLY A 29 6.12 -2.04 6.62
C GLY A 29 6.83 -2.08 5.26
N TYR A 30 6.32 -2.85 4.29
CA TYR A 30 6.96 -3.04 2.99
C TYR A 30 6.96 -1.75 2.16
N LYS A 31 8.16 -1.26 1.84
CA LYS A 31 8.39 0.00 1.10
C LYS A 31 9.33 -0.23 -0.09
N PRO A 32 8.83 -0.73 -1.23
CA PRO A 32 9.69 -1.15 -2.33
C PRO A 32 10.29 0.01 -3.15
N TYR A 33 9.82 1.24 -2.94
CA TYR A 33 10.23 2.38 -3.74
C TYR A 33 11.21 3.24 -2.95
N ALA A 34 12.45 3.36 -3.43
CA ALA A 34 13.48 4.17 -2.78
C ALA A 34 13.81 5.41 -3.62
N CYS A 35 13.93 6.56 -2.97
CA CYS A 35 14.49 7.76 -3.58
C CYS A 35 16.01 7.59 -3.69
N LYS A 36 16.55 7.65 -4.91
CA LYS A 36 17.99 7.48 -5.15
C LYS A 36 18.84 8.63 -4.62
N ALA A 37 18.25 9.80 -4.39
CA ALA A 37 18.97 10.98 -3.92
C ALA A 37 19.15 10.99 -2.39
N CYS A 38 18.13 10.55 -1.63
CA CYS A 38 18.12 10.64 -0.17
C CYS A 38 17.88 9.31 0.56
N ASN A 39 17.75 8.20 -0.17
CA ASN A 39 17.50 6.84 0.31
C ASN A 39 16.21 6.64 1.13
N LYS A 40 15.31 7.63 1.18
CA LYS A 40 13.98 7.47 1.78
C LYS A 40 13.16 6.45 1.00
N THR A 41 12.42 5.59 1.71
CA THR A 41 11.60 4.54 1.12
C THR A 41 10.10 4.80 1.29
N PHE A 42 9.32 4.39 0.30
CA PHE A 42 7.89 4.63 0.18
C PHE A 42 7.15 3.34 -0.16
N SER A 43 5.91 3.23 0.32
CA SER A 43 5.04 2.08 0.05
C SER A 43 4.37 2.14 -1.33
N ARG A 44 4.40 3.29 -1.99
CA ARG A 44 3.76 3.54 -3.29
C ARG A 44 4.64 4.42 -4.19
N LYS A 45 4.58 4.16 -5.51
CA LYS A 45 5.34 4.91 -6.52
C LYS A 45 4.86 6.37 -6.64
N ASP A 46 3.56 6.60 -6.63
CA ASP A 46 3.00 7.96 -6.74
C ASP A 46 3.34 8.86 -5.54
N ILE A 47 3.67 8.26 -4.39
CA ILE A 47 4.17 9.00 -3.23
C ILE A 47 5.66 9.33 -3.42
N LEU A 48 6.46 8.41 -3.96
CA LEU A 48 7.85 8.69 -4.35
C LEU A 48 7.93 9.76 -5.45
N ASP A 49 7.05 9.73 -6.45
CA ASP A 49 7.10 10.68 -7.57
C ASP A 49 6.75 12.12 -7.11
N LYS A 50 6.06 12.29 -5.97
CA LYS A 50 5.74 13.59 -5.35
C LYS A 50 6.71 14.00 -4.24
N HIS A 51 7.58 13.09 -3.83
CA HIS A 51 8.52 13.28 -2.73
C HIS A 51 9.71 14.13 -3.18
#